data_AF-A0A657B102-F1
#
_entry.id   AF-A0A657B102-F1
#
_cell.length_a   1.000
_cell.length_b   1.000
_cell.length_c   1.000
_cell.angle_alpha   90.00
_cell.angle_beta   90.00
_cell.angle_gamma   90.00
#
_symmetry.space_group_name_H-M   'P 1'
#
loop_
_entity.id
_entity.type
_entity.pdbx_description
1 polymer ?
#
loop_
_entity_poly.entity_id
_entity_poly.type
_entity_poly.pdbx_seq_one_letter_code
_entity_poly.pdbx_strand_id
1 'polypeptide(L)' 'MELTEHFAMTPAASVSGFYYSHPESKYFSVGKITKDQVIRYAERKNMSVEVCEKWLSPVLNYDA' A
#
# COMPACT_ATOMS: atom_id res chain seq x y z
N MET A 1 20.78 -6.18 -2.11
CA MET A 1 19.38 -5.82 -2.44
C MET A 1 18.97 -4.77 -1.46
N GLU A 2 18.53 -3.61 -1.95
CA GLU A 2 18.24 -2.43 -1.14
C GLU A 2 16.94 -1.77 -1.60
N LEU A 3 16.34 -0.98 -0.72
CA LEU A 3 15.18 -0.16 -1.03
C LEU A 3 15.61 1.30 -1.04
N THR A 4 15.13 2.06 -2.03
CA THR A 4 15.27 3.52 -2.02
C THR A 4 14.31 4.12 -0.98
N GLU A 5 14.45 5.42 -0.70
CA GLU A 5 13.52 6.17 0.16
C GLU A 5 12.05 6.11 -0.34
N HIS A 6 11.84 5.77 -1.61
CA HIS A 6 10.53 5.60 -2.24
C HIS A 6 10.12 4.14 -2.44
N PHE A 7 10.80 3.19 -1.79
CA PHE A 7 10.54 1.74 -1.85
C PHE A 7 10.70 1.10 -3.24
N ALA A 8 11.39 1.77 -4.17
CA ALA A 8 11.89 1.10 -5.37
C ALA A 8 13.03 0.13 -4.98
N MET A 9 13.15 -0.99 -5.69
CA MET A 9 14.18 -1.99 -5.42
C MET A 9 15.45 -1.76 -6.27
N THR A 10 16.61 -1.96 -5.66
CA THR A 10 17.93 -1.96 -6.32
C THR A 10 18.62 -3.32 -6.12
N PRO A 11 19.07 -4.01 -7.20
CA PRO A 11 19.06 -3.61 -8.61
C PRO A 11 17.65 -3.59 -9.22
N ALA A 12 17.46 -2.87 -10.33
CA ALA A 12 16.16 -2.74 -11.00
C ALA A 12 15.55 -4.10 -11.42
N ALA A 13 16.40 -5.09 -11.75
CA ALA A 13 15.99 -6.47 -12.00
C ALA A 13 15.74 -7.24 -10.69
N SER A 14 14.87 -6.72 -9.83
CA SER A 14 14.46 -7.37 -8.57
C SER A 14 12.95 -7.63 -8.57
N VAL A 15 12.53 -8.72 -7.93
CA VAL A 15 11.12 -9.06 -7.69
C VAL A 15 10.95 -9.39 -6.21
N SER A 16 9.91 -8.86 -5.57
CA SER A 16 9.51 -9.22 -4.21
C SER A 16 7.98 -9.27 -4.10
N GLY A 17 7.46 -10.03 -3.13
CA GLY A 17 6.03 -10.22 -2.96
C GLY A 17 5.71 -11.21 -1.84
N PHE A 18 4.44 -11.60 -1.76
CA PHE A 18 3.92 -12.55 -0.79
C PHE A 18 3.45 -13.84 -1.48
N TYR A 19 3.50 -14.96 -0.76
CA TYR A 19 2.92 -16.23 -1.20
C TYR A 19 1.59 -16.48 -0.47
N TYR A 20 0.54 -16.80 -1.22
CA TYR A 20 -0.76 -17.23 -0.69
C TYR A 20 -1.08 -18.62 -1.23
N SER A 21 -1.57 -19.53 -0.38
CA SER A 21 -1.84 -20.94 -0.74
C SER A 21 -3.32 -21.29 -0.85
N HIS A 22 -4.24 -20.37 -0.50
CA HIS A 22 -5.67 -20.64 -0.54
C HIS A 22 -6.12 -20.88 -2.00
N PRO A 23 -6.91 -21.94 -2.29
CA PRO A 23 -7.27 -22.30 -3.66
C PRO A 23 -8.11 -21.24 -4.38
N GLU A 24 -8.84 -20.42 -3.62
CA GLU A 24 -9.62 -19.30 -4.17
C GLU A 24 -8.84 -17.97 -4.21
N SER A 25 -7.56 -17.97 -3.82
CA SER A 25 -6.74 -16.77 -3.88
C SER A 25 -6.54 -16.33 -5.34
N LYS A 26 -6.73 -15.04 -5.59
CA LYS A 26 -6.62 -14.44 -6.91
C LYS A 26 -6.23 -12.98 -6.79
N TYR A 27 -5.63 -12.43 -7.84
CA TYR A 27 -5.41 -10.99 -7.92
C TYR A 27 -6.74 -10.26 -8.11
N PHE A 28 -6.94 -9.20 -7.33
CA PHE A 28 -8.06 -8.29 -7.47
C PHE A 28 -7.60 -6.87 -7.14
N SER A 29 -8.32 -5.87 -7.64
CA SER A 29 -8.05 -4.47 -7.32
C SER A 29 -8.63 -4.13 -5.96
N VAL A 30 -7.88 -3.39 -5.13
CA VAL A 30 -8.36 -2.86 -3.84
C VAL A 30 -9.50 -1.85 -4.05
N GLY A 31 -9.57 -1.20 -5.21
CA GLY A 31 -10.57 -0.17 -5.50
C GLY A 31 -10.28 1.15 -4.80
N LYS A 32 -11.31 2.01 -4.71
CA LYS A 32 -11.26 3.33 -4.10
C LYS A 32 -11.57 3.24 -2.60
N ILE A 33 -10.82 3.95 -1.76
CA ILE A 33 -10.92 3.88 -0.29
C ILE A 33 -11.33 5.22 0.33
N THR A 34 -12.10 5.15 1.41
CA THR A 34 -12.61 6.28 2.19
C THR A 34 -11.65 6.72 3.30
N LYS A 35 -11.87 7.94 3.81
CA LYS A 35 -11.04 8.55 4.86
C LYS A 35 -11.00 7.74 6.16
N ASP A 36 -12.12 7.14 6.57
CA ASP A 36 -12.19 6.27 7.75
C ASP A 36 -11.27 5.05 7.61
N GLN A 37 -11.20 4.43 6.43
CA GLN A 37 -10.28 3.32 6.17
C GLN A 37 -8.82 3.76 6.25
N VAL A 38 -8.49 4.95 5.75
CA VAL A 38 -7.13 5.52 5.84
C VAL A 38 -6.74 5.79 7.29
N ILE A 39 -7.64 6.38 8.10
CA ILE A 39 -7.41 6.61 9.54
C ILE A 39 -7.10 5.28 10.24
N ARG A 40 -7.92 4.24 10.02
CA ARG A 40 -7.67 2.93 10.62
C ARG A 40 -6.39 2.26 10.12
N TYR A 41 -5.99 2.52 8.88
CA TYR A 41 -4.72 2.03 8.35
C TYR A 41 -3.53 2.74 9.00
N ALA A 42 -3.60 4.06 9.15
CA ALA A 42 -2.61 4.89 9.81
C ALA A 42 -2.36 4.45 11.26
N GLU A 43 -3.44 4.20 12.01
CA GLU A 43 -3.39 3.63 13.37
C GLU A 43 -2.65 2.28 13.40
N ARG A 44 -3.03 1.32 12.54
CA ARG A 44 -2.39 -0.01 12.49
C ARG A 44 -0.92 0.04 12.08
N LYS A 45 -0.55 1.03 11.26
CA LYS A 45 0.82 1.23 10.78
C LYS A 45 1.65 2.12 11.70
N ASN A 46 1.04 2.72 12.72
CA ASN A 46 1.64 3.74 13.58
C ASN A 46 2.27 4.88 12.75
N MET A 47 1.49 5.39 11.78
CA MET A 47 1.86 6.48 10.89
C MET A 47 0.83 7.61 11.01
N SER A 48 1.21 8.83 10.63
CA SER A 48 0.25 9.92 10.52
C SER A 48 -0.69 9.70 9.32
N VAL A 49 -1.88 10.29 9.38
CA VAL A 49 -2.87 10.17 8.29
C VAL A 49 -2.31 10.77 7.00
N GLU A 50 -1.62 11.91 7.09
CA GLU A 50 -1.04 12.63 5.96
C GLU A 50 0.03 11.80 5.24
N VAL A 51 0.86 11.06 5.99
CA VAL A 51 1.85 10.14 5.42
C VAL A 51 1.15 9.00 4.69
N CYS A 52 0.08 8.43 5.27
CA CYS A 52 -0.70 7.39 4.62
C CYS A 52 -1.41 7.89 3.36
N GLU A 53 -1.98 9.10 3.38
CA GLU A 53 -2.61 9.74 2.22
C GLU A 53 -1.61 9.93 1.07
N LYS A 54 -0.37 10.32 1.38
CA LYS A 54 0.70 10.39 0.37
C LYS A 54 0.97 9.04 -0.30
N TRP A 55 1.10 7.97 0.48
CA TRP A 55 1.36 6.63 -0.07
C TRP A 55 0.15 6.01 -0.77
N LEU A 56 -1.07 6.34 -0.34
CA LEU A 56 -2.33 5.78 -0.84
C LEU A 56 -3.02 6.70 -1.85
N SER A 57 -2.41 7.83 -2.22
CA SER A 57 -2.97 8.85 -3.13
C SER A 57 -3.70 8.29 -4.37
N PRO A 58 -3.17 7.27 -5.10
CA PRO A 58 -3.84 6.74 -6.29
C PRO A 58 -5.22 6.11 -6.01
N VAL A 59 -5.47 5.65 -4.79
CA VAL A 59 -6.67 4.89 -4.41
C VAL A 59 -7.62 5.69 -3.50
N LEU A 60 -7.31 6.93 -3.13
CA LEU A 60 -8.24 7.76 -2.36
C LEU A 60 -9.50 8.08 -3.17
N ASN A 61 -10.64 8.16 -2.46
CA ASN A 61 -11.95 8.50 -3.01
C ASN A 61 -12.47 9.86 -2.53
N TYR A 62 -11.61 10.62 -1.88
CA TYR A 62 -11.87 11.93 -1.29
C TYR A 62 -10.65 12.84 -1.54
N ASP A 63 -10.86 14.14 -1.42
CA ASP A 63 -9.77 15.12 -1.51
C ASP A 63 -9.05 15.20 -0.15
N ALA A 64 -7.76 14.84 -0.15
CA ALA A 64 -6.87 14.85 1.01
C ALA A 64 -6.09 16.16 1.09
#